data_AF-A0A2S5LJ86-F1
#
_entry.id   AF-A0A2S5LJ86-F1
#
_cell.length_a   1.000
_cell.length_b   1.000
_cell.length_c   1.000
_cell.angle_alpha   90.00
_cell.angle_beta   90.00
_cell.angle_gamma   90.00
#
_symmetry.space_group_name_H-M   'P 1'
#
loop_
_entity.id
_entity.type
_entity.pdbx_description
1 polymer ?
#
loop_
_entity_poly.entity_id
_entity_poly.type
_entity_poly.pdbx_seq_one_letter_code
_entity_poly.pdbx_strand_id
1 'polypeptide(L)'
;MSQQNLLVELFVEELPPKALKKLGESFSNTLFETLKLQGLSTDNSVVTSFATPRRLAAHITSIEAQAKDKQISQKLMPVSVGLDPNGNATPALIKRLNGMGLDEAAVSQLTKQMDGKNEALFLEVTQKGAVLNDGLQKAIEEAIQKLPIPKVMTYQLADGWSSVNFVRPAHGLIALHGSDVIATSVLGLNASNQTQGHR
;
A
#
# COMPACT_ATOMS: atom_id res chain seq x y z
N MET A 1 -8.84 -9.53 -15.18
CA MET A 1 -8.50 -8.52 -14.16
C MET A 1 -9.69 -7.60 -14.03
N SER A 2 -10.31 -7.51 -12.85
CA SER A 2 -11.51 -6.69 -12.64
C SER A 2 -11.10 -5.29 -12.20
N GLN A 3 -10.87 -4.42 -13.18
CA GLN A 3 -10.75 -2.99 -12.91
C GLN A 3 -12.10 -2.48 -12.43
N GLN A 4 -12.13 -1.84 -11.27
CA GLN A 4 -13.34 -1.25 -10.70
C GLN A 4 -13.02 0.11 -10.09
N ASN A 5 -14.08 0.86 -9.81
CA ASN A 5 -13.96 2.09 -9.05
C ASN A 5 -13.72 1.79 -7.58
N LEU A 6 -12.86 2.56 -6.94
CA LEU A 6 -12.61 2.52 -5.51
C LEU A 6 -13.32 3.70 -4.84
N LEU A 7 -14.09 3.44 -3.79
CA LEU A 7 -14.64 4.46 -2.89
C LEU A 7 -14.05 4.25 -1.50
N VAL A 8 -13.44 5.29 -0.95
CA VAL A 8 -13.08 5.34 0.47
C VAL A 8 -13.78 6.54 1.09
N GLU A 9 -14.49 6.32 2.19
CA GLU A 9 -15.14 7.37 2.96
C GLU A 9 -14.89 7.17 4.45
N LEU A 10 -14.58 8.28 5.12
CA LEU A 10 -14.49 8.37 6.57
C LEU A 10 -15.58 9.31 7.08
N PHE A 11 -16.49 8.78 7.91
CA PHE A 11 -17.52 9.54 8.62
C PHE A 11 -17.02 9.94 10.01
N VAL A 12 -17.14 11.22 10.36
CA VAL A 12 -16.53 11.84 11.54
C VAL A 12 -17.43 12.90 12.17
N GLU A 13 -17.12 13.30 13.40
CA GLU A 13 -17.65 14.54 13.99
C GLU A 13 -17.23 15.79 13.19
N GLU A 14 -17.79 16.94 13.54
CA GLU A 14 -17.58 18.20 12.80
C GLU A 14 -16.10 18.62 12.65
N LEU A 15 -15.64 18.56 11.40
CA LEU A 15 -14.34 18.98 10.92
C LEU A 15 -14.20 20.51 10.91
N PRO A 16 -12.99 21.05 11.09
CA PRO A 16 -12.77 22.50 11.04
C PRO A 16 -13.10 23.06 9.65
N PRO A 17 -14.08 23.99 9.52
CA PRO A 17 -14.58 24.44 8.21
C PRO A 17 -13.50 25.12 7.37
N LYS A 18 -12.59 25.86 8.01
CA LYS A 18 -11.46 26.53 7.33
C LYS A 18 -10.42 25.55 6.77
N ALA A 19 -10.33 24.34 7.32
CA ALA A 19 -9.37 23.32 6.88
C ALA A 19 -10.00 22.27 5.96
N LEU A 20 -11.33 22.22 5.84
CA LEU A 20 -12.07 21.13 5.23
C LEU A 20 -11.61 20.81 3.80
N LYS A 21 -11.53 21.82 2.93
CA LYS A 21 -11.06 21.63 1.53
C LYS A 21 -9.66 21.02 1.49
N LYS A 22 -8.73 21.57 2.28
CA LYS A 22 -7.34 21.10 2.35
C LYS A 22 -7.25 19.68 2.89
N LEU A 23 -8.07 19.32 3.88
CA LEU A 23 -8.14 17.97 4.43
C LEU A 23 -8.64 16.97 3.38
N GLY A 24 -9.72 17.30 2.65
CA GLY A 24 -10.26 16.46 1.58
C GLY A 24 -9.26 16.21 0.45
N GLU A 25 -8.63 17.27 -0.04
CA GLU A 25 -7.58 17.19 -1.07
C GLU A 25 -6.39 16.37 -0.59
N SER A 26 -5.90 16.61 0.64
CA SER A 26 -4.77 15.86 1.19
C SER A 26 -5.09 14.38 1.38
N PHE A 27 -6.28 14.06 1.88
CA PHE A 27 -6.75 12.69 2.06
C PHE A 27 -6.76 11.94 0.73
N SER A 28 -7.50 12.50 -0.25
CA SER A 28 -7.73 11.86 -1.55
C SER A 28 -6.45 11.73 -2.36
N ASN A 29 -5.60 12.77 -2.38
CA ASN A 29 -4.34 12.74 -3.12
C ASN A 29 -3.34 11.76 -2.50
N THR A 30 -3.22 11.74 -1.17
CA THR A 30 -2.29 10.81 -0.51
C THR A 30 -2.73 9.36 -0.73
N LEU A 31 -4.04 9.08 -0.62
CA LEU A 31 -4.61 7.78 -0.93
C LEU A 31 -4.27 7.36 -2.37
N PHE A 32 -4.53 8.23 -3.35
CA PHE A 32 -4.28 7.96 -4.76
C PHE A 32 -2.80 7.74 -5.08
N GLU A 33 -1.91 8.63 -4.61
CA GLU A 33 -0.48 8.50 -4.84
C GLU A 33 0.10 7.23 -4.20
N THR A 34 -0.41 6.83 -3.04
CA THR A 34 0.04 5.60 -2.37
C THR A 34 -0.40 4.35 -3.14
N LEU A 35 -1.61 4.33 -3.71
CA LEU A 35 -2.07 3.25 -4.59
C LEU A 35 -1.27 3.22 -5.90
N LYS A 36 -0.94 4.39 -6.45
CA LYS A 36 -0.14 4.54 -7.67
C LYS A 36 1.28 4.01 -7.50
N LEU A 37 1.94 4.35 -6.39
CA LEU A 37 3.28 3.82 -6.06
C LEU A 37 3.29 2.29 -5.94
N GLN A 38 2.16 1.71 -5.50
CA GLN A 38 1.98 0.26 -5.42
C GLN A 38 1.62 -0.38 -6.78
N GLY A 39 1.41 0.41 -7.83
CA GLY A 39 1.03 -0.06 -9.16
C GLY A 39 -0.42 -0.54 -9.25
N LEU A 40 -1.28 -0.13 -8.31
CA LEU A 40 -2.70 -0.50 -8.27
C LEU A 40 -3.57 0.45 -9.09
N SER A 41 -3.09 1.66 -9.39
CA SER A 41 -3.75 2.58 -10.32
C SER A 41 -3.35 2.30 -11.77
N THR A 42 -4.15 2.79 -12.71
CA THR A 42 -3.87 2.78 -14.14
C THR A 42 -3.63 4.19 -14.66
N ASP A 43 -3.17 4.32 -15.91
CA ASP A 43 -3.03 5.62 -16.58
C ASP A 43 -4.37 6.36 -16.75
N ASN A 44 -5.48 5.62 -16.68
CA ASN A 44 -6.85 6.13 -16.77
C ASN A 44 -7.48 6.40 -15.39
N SER A 45 -6.75 6.17 -14.29
CA SER A 45 -7.27 6.42 -12.95
C SER A 45 -7.37 7.91 -12.68
N VAL A 46 -8.55 8.34 -12.25
CA VAL A 46 -8.86 9.72 -11.88
C VAL A 46 -9.35 9.72 -10.44
N VAL A 47 -8.77 10.60 -9.61
CA VAL A 47 -9.21 10.82 -8.24
C VAL A 47 -10.17 12.00 -8.17
N THR A 48 -11.31 11.80 -7.52
CA THR A 48 -12.26 12.86 -7.15
C THR A 48 -12.33 12.96 -5.63
N SER A 49 -12.06 14.15 -5.12
CA SER A 49 -12.10 14.46 -3.69
C SER A 49 -13.48 14.94 -3.27
N PHE A 50 -13.98 14.40 -2.17
CA PHE A 50 -15.22 14.83 -1.52
C PHE A 50 -14.94 15.19 -0.06
N ALA A 51 -15.42 16.36 0.35
CA ALA A 51 -15.29 16.81 1.73
C ALA A 51 -16.54 17.56 2.17
N THR A 52 -17.12 17.13 3.28
CA THR A 52 -18.23 17.80 3.97
C THR A 52 -17.83 17.98 5.45
N PRO A 53 -18.53 18.80 6.24
CA PRO A 53 -18.20 18.98 7.64
C PRO A 53 -18.05 17.69 8.45
N ARG A 54 -18.68 16.58 8.01
CA ARG A 54 -18.61 15.28 8.71
C ARG A 54 -18.03 14.14 7.85
N ARG A 55 -17.50 14.42 6.66
CA ARG A 55 -17.02 13.36 5.74
C ARG A 55 -15.76 13.79 5.00
N LEU A 56 -14.79 12.89 4.96
CA LEU A 56 -13.70 12.91 3.99
C LEU A 56 -13.86 11.68 3.11
N ALA A 57 -13.90 11.84 1.79
CA ALA A 57 -14.02 10.72 0.89
C ALA A 57 -13.24 10.94 -0.41
N ALA A 58 -12.82 9.83 -1.00
CA ALA A 58 -12.15 9.78 -2.28
C ALA A 58 -12.83 8.73 -3.15
N HIS A 59 -13.16 9.11 -4.38
CA HIS A 59 -13.55 8.19 -5.45
C HIS A 59 -12.41 8.13 -6.45
N ILE A 60 -11.92 6.93 -6.74
CA ILE A 60 -10.82 6.71 -7.68
C ILE A 60 -11.28 5.72 -8.75
N THR A 61 -11.19 6.12 -10.02
CA THR A 61 -11.56 5.23 -11.12
C THR A 61 -10.47 4.23 -11.47
N SER A 62 -10.86 3.12 -12.09
CA SER A 62 -9.94 2.19 -12.76
C SER A 62 -8.82 1.66 -11.86
N ILE A 63 -9.17 1.21 -10.65
CA ILE A 63 -8.23 0.55 -9.73
C ILE A 63 -8.21 -0.94 -10.00
N GLU A 64 -7.02 -1.52 -10.05
CA GLU A 64 -6.81 -2.97 -10.19
C GLU A 64 -6.92 -3.66 -8.83
N ALA A 65 -7.52 -4.85 -8.80
CA ALA A 65 -7.53 -5.70 -7.60
C ALA A 65 -6.13 -6.22 -7.24
N GLN A 66 -5.24 -6.32 -8.23
CA GLN A 66 -3.85 -6.69 -8.06
C GLN A 66 -2.99 -5.99 -9.11
N ALA A 67 -1.87 -5.39 -8.67
CA ALA A 67 -0.89 -4.83 -9.59
C ALA A 67 -0.28 -5.93 -10.46
N LYS A 68 0.30 -5.54 -11.60
CA LYS A 68 1.03 -6.49 -12.45
C LYS A 68 2.29 -6.99 -11.73
N ASP A 69 2.56 -8.28 -11.90
CA ASP A 69 3.84 -8.87 -11.51
C ASP A 69 4.99 -8.12 -12.22
N LYS A 70 6.11 -7.96 -11.52
CA LYS A 70 7.30 -7.29 -12.05
C LYS A 70 8.48 -8.25 -12.02
N GLN A 71 9.27 -8.27 -13.07
CA GLN A 71 10.60 -8.87 -12.99
C GLN A 71 11.54 -7.88 -12.32
N ILE A 72 12.25 -8.37 -11.31
CA ILE A 72 13.26 -7.62 -10.60
C ILE A 72 14.57 -8.41 -10.58
N SER A 73 15.67 -7.68 -10.79
CA SER A 73 17.00 -8.23 -10.65
C SER A 73 17.41 -8.20 -9.18
N GLN A 74 17.39 -9.35 -8.53
CA GLN A 74 17.75 -9.48 -7.13
C GLN A 74 19.24 -9.77 -6.97
N LYS A 75 19.97 -8.83 -6.36
CA LYS A 75 21.36 -9.05 -5.96
C LYS A 75 21.45 -10.15 -4.90
N LEU A 76 22.28 -11.15 -5.15
CA LEU A 76 22.53 -12.24 -4.22
C LEU A 76 23.76 -11.97 -3.36
N MET A 77 24.94 -11.88 -4.00
CA MET A 77 26.23 -11.71 -3.34
C MET A 77 27.34 -11.40 -4.37
N PRO A 78 28.52 -10.91 -3.94
CA PRO A 78 29.68 -10.76 -4.83
C PRO A 78 30.05 -12.08 -5.52
N VAL A 79 30.53 -12.01 -6.77
CA VAL A 79 30.99 -13.20 -7.52
C VAL A 79 32.09 -13.93 -6.76
N SER A 80 33.01 -13.20 -6.12
CA SER A 80 34.11 -13.75 -5.32
C SER A 80 33.67 -14.54 -4.09
N VAL A 81 32.43 -14.35 -3.64
CA VAL A 81 31.83 -15.10 -2.51
C VAL A 81 30.95 -16.22 -3.02
N GLY A 82 30.23 -16.00 -4.11
CA GLY A 82 29.23 -16.93 -4.63
C GLY A 82 29.79 -18.03 -5.54
N LEU A 83 30.91 -17.78 -6.23
CA LEU A 83 31.57 -18.76 -7.09
C LEU A 83 32.99 -19.04 -6.61
N ASP A 84 33.40 -20.31 -6.75
CA ASP A 84 34.78 -20.73 -6.55
C ASP A 84 35.66 -20.36 -7.78
N PRO A 85 36.99 -20.53 -7.71
CA PRO A 85 37.88 -20.26 -8.84
C PRO A 85 37.61 -21.10 -10.11
N ASN A 86 36.90 -22.23 -9.96
CA ASN A 86 36.49 -23.08 -11.08
C ASN A 86 35.12 -22.69 -11.65
N GLY A 87 34.46 -21.68 -11.07
CA GLY A 87 33.13 -21.22 -11.46
C GLY A 87 31.97 -22.00 -10.85
N ASN A 88 32.21 -22.92 -9.91
CA ASN A 88 31.15 -23.67 -9.24
C ASN A 88 30.53 -22.84 -8.11
N ALA A 89 29.25 -23.10 -7.82
CA ALA A 89 28.55 -22.46 -6.71
C ALA A 89 29.17 -22.83 -5.37
N THR A 90 29.44 -21.81 -4.54
CA THR A 90 29.91 -22.04 -3.17
C THR A 90 28.75 -22.47 -2.26
N PRO A 91 29.02 -23.12 -1.11
CA PRO A 91 27.99 -23.44 -0.12
C PRO A 91 27.18 -22.22 0.34
N ALA A 92 27.79 -21.02 0.33
CA ALA A 92 27.11 -19.77 0.67
C ALA A 92 26.04 -19.41 -0.38
N LEU A 93 26.37 -19.55 -1.67
CA LEU A 93 25.42 -19.32 -2.76
C LEU A 93 24.28 -20.33 -2.73
N ILE A 94 24.59 -21.61 -2.56
CA ILE A 94 23.59 -22.69 -2.47
C ILE A 94 22.63 -22.44 -1.30
N LYS A 95 23.16 -22.10 -0.11
CA LYS A 95 22.33 -21.76 1.06
C LYS A 95 21.42 -20.55 0.78
N ARG A 96 21.90 -19.55 0.04
CA ARG A 96 21.10 -18.37 -0.33
C ARG A 96 19.97 -18.73 -1.28
N LEU A 97 20.23 -19.56 -2.30
CA LEU A 97 19.23 -20.06 -3.26
C LEU A 97 18.17 -20.92 -2.57
N ASN A 98 18.60 -21.86 -1.71
CA ASN A 98 17.68 -22.69 -0.92
C ASN A 98 16.79 -21.84 -0.01
N GLY A 99 17.32 -20.77 0.59
CA GLY A 99 16.54 -19.82 1.38
C GLY A 99 15.51 -19.02 0.57
N MET A 100 15.62 -19.03 -0.76
CA MET A 100 14.64 -18.47 -1.70
C MET A 100 13.72 -19.56 -2.29
N GLY A 101 13.84 -20.82 -1.83
CA GLY A 101 13.09 -21.96 -2.33
C GLY A 101 13.58 -22.49 -3.68
N LEU A 102 14.80 -22.13 -4.09
CA LEU A 102 15.41 -22.54 -5.36
C LEU A 102 16.48 -23.59 -5.10
N ASP A 103 16.63 -24.53 -6.01
CA ASP A 103 17.67 -25.56 -5.97
C ASP A 103 18.96 -25.11 -6.69
N GLU A 104 19.95 -25.99 -6.72
CA GLU A 104 21.23 -25.74 -7.41
C GLU A 104 21.07 -25.50 -8.92
N ALA A 105 19.99 -25.96 -9.54
CA ALA A 105 19.76 -25.72 -10.97
C ALA A 105 19.61 -24.22 -11.28
N ALA A 106 19.16 -23.42 -10.30
CA ALA A 106 19.03 -21.97 -10.44
C ALA A 106 20.38 -21.24 -10.60
N VAL A 107 21.51 -21.88 -10.30
CA VAL A 107 22.85 -21.29 -10.53
C VAL A 107 23.05 -20.92 -12.00
N SER A 108 22.49 -21.72 -12.92
CA SER A 108 22.55 -21.46 -14.36
C SER A 108 21.78 -20.21 -14.82
N GLN A 109 20.86 -19.70 -13.99
CA GLN A 109 20.03 -18.53 -14.29
C GLN A 109 20.64 -17.24 -13.74
N LEU A 110 21.77 -17.32 -13.04
CA LEU A 110 22.44 -16.17 -12.46
C LEU A 110 23.15 -15.34 -13.53
N THR A 111 23.04 -14.03 -13.41
CA THR A 111 23.79 -13.08 -14.22
C THR A 111 24.86 -12.41 -13.37
N LYS A 112 26.02 -12.13 -13.98
CA LYS A 112 27.09 -11.33 -13.36
C LYS A 112 26.92 -9.90 -13.82
N GLN A 113 26.85 -8.96 -12.89
CA GLN A 113 26.76 -7.54 -13.18
C GLN A 113 27.71 -6.77 -12.27
N MET A 114 28.24 -5.66 -12.79
CA MET A 114 29.15 -4.80 -12.04
C MET A 114 28.38 -3.99 -11.00
N ASP A 115 28.81 -4.05 -9.75
CA ASP A 115 28.24 -3.34 -8.61
C ASP A 115 29.34 -2.54 -7.91
N GLY A 116 29.47 -1.27 -8.32
CA GLY A 116 30.60 -0.44 -7.93
C GLY A 116 31.92 -0.93 -8.55
N LYS A 117 32.85 -1.38 -7.70
CA LYS A 117 34.18 -1.87 -8.13
C LYS A 117 34.25 -3.40 -8.28
N ASN A 118 33.22 -4.13 -7.85
CA ASN A 118 33.22 -5.60 -7.82
C ASN A 118 32.06 -6.15 -8.67
N GLU A 119 32.20 -7.38 -9.17
CA GLU A 119 31.06 -8.09 -9.77
C GLU A 119 30.19 -8.73 -8.69
N ALA A 120 28.88 -8.72 -8.90
CA ALA A 120 27.90 -9.42 -8.10
C ALA A 120 27.05 -10.36 -8.96
N LEU A 121 26.56 -11.42 -8.33
CA LEU A 121 25.58 -12.35 -8.88
C LEU A 121 24.18 -11.79 -8.64
N PHE A 122 23.39 -11.76 -9.70
CA PHE A 122 22.00 -11.35 -9.70
C PHE A 122 21.13 -12.49 -10.22
N LEU A 123 19.90 -12.55 -9.72
CA LEU A 123 18.87 -13.47 -10.19
C LEU A 123 17.64 -12.66 -10.58
N GLU A 124 17.13 -12.89 -11.79
CA GLU A 124 15.83 -12.35 -12.19
C GLU A 124 14.72 -13.14 -11.46
N VAL A 125 13.97 -12.44 -10.62
CA VAL A 125 12.84 -13.02 -9.90
C VAL A 125 11.56 -12.29 -10.25
N THR A 126 10.46 -13.03 -10.32
CA THR A 126 9.13 -12.44 -10.49
C THR A 126 8.61 -12.02 -9.11
N GLN A 127 8.54 -10.72 -8.87
CA GLN A 127 7.87 -10.15 -7.72
C GLN A 127 6.38 -10.06 -8.00
N LYS A 128 5.58 -10.71 -7.14
CA LYS A 128 4.12 -10.61 -7.21
C LYS A 128 3.66 -9.16 -7.01
N GLY A 129 2.75 -8.72 -7.86
CA GLY A 129 2.17 -7.39 -7.74
C GLY A 129 1.38 -7.24 -6.44
N ALA A 130 1.35 -6.01 -5.91
CA ALA A 130 0.61 -5.68 -4.70
C ALA A 130 -0.88 -6.04 -4.85
N VAL A 131 -1.46 -6.60 -3.80
CA VAL A 131 -2.90 -6.90 -3.74
C VAL A 131 -3.63 -5.69 -3.15
N LEU A 132 -4.79 -5.36 -3.70
CA LEU A 132 -5.55 -4.16 -3.31
C LEU A 132 -5.90 -4.15 -1.81
N ASN A 133 -6.18 -5.31 -1.21
CA ASN A 133 -6.54 -5.39 0.20
C ASN A 133 -5.44 -4.80 1.11
N ASP A 134 -4.23 -5.31 0.98
CA ASP A 134 -3.07 -4.84 1.76
C ASP A 134 -2.65 -3.43 1.35
N GLY A 135 -2.76 -3.14 0.05
CA GLY A 135 -2.35 -1.85 -0.48
C GLY A 135 -3.28 -0.71 -0.10
N LEU A 136 -4.57 -0.97 0.00
CA LEU A 136 -5.57 -0.02 0.47
C LEU A 136 -5.45 0.23 1.96
N GLN A 137 -5.21 -0.80 2.77
CA GLN A 137 -4.94 -0.65 4.20
C GLN A 137 -3.81 0.36 4.43
N LYS A 138 -2.67 0.17 3.77
CA LYS A 138 -1.52 1.09 3.84
C LYS A 138 -1.87 2.49 3.32
N ALA A 139 -2.60 2.58 2.22
CA ALA A 139 -2.97 3.87 1.63
C ALA A 139 -3.88 4.69 2.56
N ILE A 140 -4.81 4.05 3.27
CA ILE A 140 -5.71 4.71 4.24
C ILE A 140 -4.91 5.19 5.46
N GLU A 141 -4.03 4.34 6.01
CA GLU A 141 -3.16 4.69 7.12
C GLU A 141 -2.28 5.90 6.78
N GLU A 142 -1.63 5.86 5.62
CA GLU A 142 -0.77 6.93 5.14
C GLU A 142 -1.56 8.23 4.91
N ALA A 143 -2.75 8.13 4.31
CA ALA A 143 -3.62 9.27 4.07
C ALA A 143 -4.04 9.95 5.38
N ILE A 144 -4.35 9.18 6.43
CA ILE A 144 -4.70 9.69 7.76
C ILE A 144 -3.49 10.32 8.44
N GLN A 145 -2.33 9.66 8.41
CA GLN A 145 -1.10 10.14 9.05
C GLN A 145 -0.60 11.46 8.45
N LYS A 146 -0.74 11.64 7.12
CA LYS A 146 -0.28 12.83 6.40
C LYS A 146 -1.28 13.99 6.37
N LEU A 147 -2.45 13.86 6.98
CA LEU A 147 -3.42 14.96 6.99
C LEU A 147 -2.81 16.22 7.63
N PRO A 148 -2.98 17.40 7.03
CA PRO A 148 -2.53 18.67 7.59
C PRO A 148 -3.48 19.13 8.70
N ILE A 149 -3.45 18.41 9.83
CA ILE A 149 -4.32 18.64 10.97
C ILE A 149 -3.68 19.70 11.89
N PRO A 150 -4.32 20.87 12.10
CA PRO A 150 -3.76 21.91 12.96
C PRO A 150 -3.63 21.48 14.42
N LYS A 151 -4.55 20.63 14.89
CA LYS A 151 -4.59 20.10 16.24
C LYS A 151 -5.22 18.71 16.23
N VAL A 152 -4.45 17.71 16.61
CA VAL A 152 -4.95 16.34 16.79
C VAL A 152 -5.67 16.21 18.13
N MET A 153 -6.65 15.32 18.18
CA MET A 153 -7.39 14.93 19.36
C MET A 153 -7.12 13.46 19.64
N THR A 154 -6.80 13.14 20.89
CA THR A 154 -6.78 11.77 21.39
C THR A 154 -8.15 11.44 21.95
N TYR A 155 -8.74 10.33 21.52
CA TYR A 155 -10.00 9.82 22.08
C TYR A 155 -9.95 8.30 22.20
N GLN A 156 -10.70 7.78 23.16
CA GLN A 156 -10.81 6.34 23.39
C GLN A 156 -11.73 5.71 22.35
N LEU A 157 -11.37 4.50 21.92
CA LEU A 157 -12.21 3.66 21.09
C LEU A 157 -13.36 3.06 21.90
N ALA A 158 -14.30 2.42 21.20
CA ALA A 158 -15.47 1.79 21.82
C ALA A 158 -15.13 0.68 22.83
N ASP A 159 -13.91 0.16 22.81
CA ASP A 159 -13.43 -0.80 23.81
C ASP A 159 -13.17 -0.16 25.19
N GLY A 160 -13.04 1.17 25.28
CA GLY A 160 -12.74 1.91 26.50
C GLY A 160 -11.28 1.82 26.98
N TRP A 161 -10.40 1.13 26.25
CA TRP A 161 -9.01 0.88 26.66
C TRP A 161 -8.01 1.46 25.66
N SER A 162 -8.29 1.33 24.37
CA SER A 162 -7.41 1.83 23.33
C SER A 162 -7.76 3.26 22.97
N SER A 163 -6.75 4.03 22.56
CA SER A 163 -6.92 5.43 22.14
C SER A 163 -6.34 5.62 20.74
N VAL A 164 -6.98 6.49 19.97
CA VAL A 164 -6.51 6.89 18.64
C VAL A 164 -6.36 8.39 18.56
N ASN A 165 -5.55 8.84 17.61
CA ASN A 165 -5.29 10.24 17.35
C ASN A 165 -5.88 10.63 16.00
N PHE A 166 -6.84 11.53 15.99
CA PHE A 166 -7.40 12.06 14.75
C PHE A 166 -7.90 13.49 14.94
N VAL A 167 -8.27 14.19 13.86
CA VAL A 167 -8.80 15.56 13.95
C VAL A 167 -10.10 15.62 14.77
N ARG A 168 -10.90 14.54 14.71
CA ARG A 168 -12.19 14.38 15.36
C ARG A 168 -12.52 12.90 15.57
N PRO A 169 -13.44 12.53 16.49
CA PRO A 169 -13.94 11.16 16.57
C PRO A 169 -14.48 10.67 15.21
N ALA A 170 -14.05 9.50 14.80
CA ALA A 170 -14.52 8.82 13.60
C ALA A 170 -15.55 7.75 13.97
N HIS A 171 -16.58 7.60 13.14
CA HIS A 171 -17.76 6.80 13.41
C HIS A 171 -18.03 5.73 12.34
N GLY A 172 -17.47 5.89 11.14
CA GLY A 172 -17.68 4.94 10.05
C GLY A 172 -16.56 4.98 9.02
N LEU A 173 -16.24 3.80 8.48
CA LEU A 173 -15.32 3.60 7.37
C LEU A 173 -16.07 2.83 6.27
N ILE A 174 -15.99 3.37 5.06
CA ILE A 174 -16.41 2.66 3.84
C ILE A 174 -15.18 2.50 2.97
N ALA A 175 -14.96 1.28 2.47
CA ALA A 175 -13.90 0.96 1.52
C ALA A 175 -14.45 -0.07 0.52
N LEU A 176 -14.84 0.39 -0.66
CA LEU A 176 -15.48 -0.43 -1.69
C LEU A 176 -14.67 -0.45 -2.98
N HIS A 177 -14.46 -1.63 -3.55
CA HIS A 177 -13.98 -1.81 -4.91
C HIS A 177 -15.13 -2.37 -5.75
N GLY A 178 -15.74 -1.51 -6.58
CA GLY A 178 -17.05 -1.80 -7.16
C GLY A 178 -18.10 -1.93 -6.05
N SER A 179 -18.71 -3.10 -5.94
CA SER A 179 -19.67 -3.45 -4.86
C SER A 179 -19.03 -4.10 -3.64
N ASP A 180 -17.77 -4.51 -3.75
CA ASP A 180 -17.15 -5.41 -2.80
C ASP A 180 -16.46 -4.63 -1.69
N VAL A 181 -16.73 -5.01 -0.44
CA VAL A 181 -16.06 -4.43 0.73
C VAL A 181 -14.64 -4.96 0.79
N ILE A 182 -13.67 -4.05 0.81
CA ILE A 182 -12.27 -4.38 1.04
C ILE A 182 -12.03 -4.39 2.56
N ALA A 183 -11.50 -5.49 3.08
CA ALA A 183 -11.32 -5.73 4.51
C ALA A 183 -10.16 -4.88 5.06
N THR A 184 -10.45 -3.60 5.29
CA THR A 184 -9.55 -2.63 5.91
C THR A 184 -10.09 -2.16 7.25
N SER A 185 -9.19 -1.69 8.10
CA SER A 185 -9.54 -1.15 9.41
C SER A 185 -8.68 0.04 9.78
N VAL A 186 -9.26 1.11 10.30
CA VAL A 186 -8.49 2.27 10.78
C VAL A 186 -9.27 3.01 11.87
N LEU A 187 -8.56 3.68 12.79
CA LEU A 187 -9.19 4.42 13.89
C LEU A 187 -10.19 3.57 14.71
N GLY A 188 -9.93 2.26 14.83
CA GLY A 188 -10.82 1.31 15.52
C GLY A 188 -12.09 0.92 14.73
N LEU A 189 -12.20 1.33 13.47
CA LEU A 189 -13.34 1.05 12.59
C LEU A 189 -12.96 -0.03 11.59
N ASN A 190 -13.89 -0.94 11.31
CA ASN A 190 -13.79 -1.86 10.17
C ASN A 190 -14.59 -1.28 8.99
N ALA A 191 -14.08 -1.49 7.78
CA ALA A 191 -14.76 -1.06 6.57
C ALA A 191 -16.09 -1.79 6.38
N SER A 192 -17.09 -1.06 5.85
CA SER A 192 -18.40 -1.60 5.50
C SER A 192 -18.93 -0.98 4.20
N ASN A 193 -20.12 -1.41 3.78
CA ASN A 193 -20.89 -0.78 2.70
C ASN A 193 -22.10 0.02 3.24
N GLN A 194 -22.14 0.31 4.54
CA GLN A 194 -23.22 1.04 5.17
C GLN A 194 -22.79 2.47 5.45
N THR A 195 -23.62 3.42 5.01
CA THR A 195 -23.44 4.84 5.33
C THR A 195 -24.66 5.38 6.07
N GLN A 196 -24.47 6.48 6.79
CA GLN A 196 -25.54 7.19 7.48
C GLN A 196 -25.93 8.45 6.69
N GLY A 197 -27.19 8.86 6.78
CA GLY A 197 -27.66 10.09 6.17
C GLY A 197 -27.09 11.34 6.87
N HIS A 198 -27.75 12.48 6.63
CA HIS A 198 -27.35 13.75 7.24
C HIS A 198 -27.70 13.84 8.75
N ARG A 199 -28.42 12.85 9.28
CA ARG A 199 -28.82 12.66 10.68
C ARG A 199 -28.90 11.17 10.99
#